data_AF-A0A7C6ANH4-F1
#
_entry.id   AF-A0A7C6ANH4-F1
#
_cell.length_a   1.000
_cell.length_b   1.000
_cell.length_c   1.000
_cell.angle_alpha   90.00
_cell.angle_beta   90.00
_cell.angle_gamma   90.00
#
_symmetry.space_group_name_H-M   'P 1'
#
loop_
_entity.id
_entity.type
_entity.pdbx_description
1 polymer ?
#
loop_
_entity_poly.entity_id
_entity_poly.type
_entity_poly.pdbx_seq_one_letter_code
_entity_poly.pdbx_strand_id
1 'polypeptide(L)'
;ANSTGPIHIAAALGKYVIGFYPKIPACSPKRWGPYTNKKIIFTPAIECNNCTRKQCEKLNCMNTIDINQVFDSIKKILQHKIAG
;
A
#
# COMPACT_ATOMS: atom_id res chain seq x y z
N ALA A 1 2.96 2.89 -4.91
CA ALA A 1 4.42 2.89 -4.65
C ALA A 1 4.74 1.92 -3.51
N ASN A 2 5.99 1.49 -3.40
CA ASN A 2 6.47 0.65 -2.31
C ASN A 2 6.96 1.51 -1.12
N SER A 3 7.50 0.84 -0.10
CA SER A 3 8.07 1.41 1.13
C SER A 3 9.40 2.16 0.90
N THR A 4 9.43 3.19 0.04
CA THR A 4 10.66 3.93 -0.34
C THR A 4 10.47 5.44 -0.28
N GLY A 5 11.58 6.20 -0.24
CA GLY A 5 11.60 7.66 -0.10
C GLY A 5 10.55 8.46 -0.89
N PRO A 6 10.30 8.15 -2.19
CA PRO A 6 9.30 8.87 -2.99
C PRO A 6 7.88 8.89 -2.39
N ILE A 7 7.46 7.82 -1.70
CA ILE A 7 6.12 7.79 -1.08
C ILE A 7 6.00 8.81 0.06
N HIS A 8 7.10 9.03 0.79
CA HIS A 8 7.16 9.99 1.88
C HIS A 8 7.24 11.43 1.36
N ILE A 9 7.97 11.66 0.26
CA ILE A 9 8.01 12.97 -0.40
C ILE A 9 6.60 13.37 -0.88
N ALA A 10 5.89 12.45 -1.55
CA ALA A 10 4.52 12.72 -2.00
C ALA A 10 3.57 13.02 -0.82
N ALA A 11 3.73 12.30 0.30
CA ALA A 11 2.95 12.55 1.51
C ALA A 11 3.24 13.93 2.12
N ALA A 12 4.50 14.33 2.19
CA ALA A 12 4.93 15.65 2.68
C ALA A 12 4.40 16.79 1.81
N LEU A 13 4.29 16.57 0.50
CA LEU A 13 3.69 17.51 -0.47
C LEU A 13 2.15 17.50 -0.45
N GLY A 14 1.52 16.81 0.51
CA GLY A 14 0.07 16.75 0.65
C GLY A 14 -0.65 16.04 -0.49
N LYS A 15 0.06 15.22 -1.29
CA LYS A 15 -0.51 14.42 -2.37
C LYS A 15 -1.19 13.17 -1.80
N TYR A 16 -2.19 12.67 -2.52
CA TYR A 16 -2.80 11.38 -2.20
C TYR A 16 -1.81 10.27 -2.55
N VAL A 17 -1.53 9.37 -1.60
CA VAL A 17 -0.53 8.31 -1.77
C VAL A 17 -1.17 6.92 -1.69
N ILE A 18 -0.73 6.03 -2.57
CA ILE A 18 -1.19 4.64 -2.59
C ILE A 18 0.02 3.74 -2.40
N GLY A 19 -0.02 2.98 -1.32
CA GLY A 19 1.07 2.13 -0.87
C GLY A 19 0.74 0.65 -1.01
N PHE A 20 1.72 -0.15 -1.44
CA PHE A 20 1.62 -1.60 -1.49
C PHE A 20 2.70 -2.20 -0.59
N TYR A 21 2.29 -2.95 0.44
CA TYR A 21 3.21 -3.44 1.47
C TYR A 21 3.01 -4.94 1.70
N PRO A 22 4.10 -5.74 1.78
CA PRO A 22 3.99 -7.14 2.13
C PRO A 22 3.63 -7.30 3.62
N LYS A 23 3.12 -8.48 3.99
CA LYS A 23 2.91 -8.88 5.40
C LYS A 23 4.21 -9.28 6.12
N ILE A 24 5.33 -8.65 5.77
CA ILE A 24 6.64 -8.87 6.40
C ILE A 24 6.85 -7.77 7.44
N PRO A 25 7.05 -8.09 8.74
CA PRO A 25 7.15 -7.09 9.80
C PRO A 25 8.19 -5.99 9.54
N ALA A 26 9.37 -6.37 9.01
CA ALA A 26 10.46 -5.46 8.68
C ALA A 26 10.11 -4.42 7.60
N CYS A 27 9.16 -4.76 6.72
CA CYS A 27 8.65 -3.92 5.64
C CYS A 27 7.20 -3.48 5.89
N SER A 28 6.70 -3.58 7.12
CA SER A 28 5.28 -3.33 7.40
C SER A 28 4.90 -1.86 7.23
N PRO A 29 3.64 -1.57 6.85
CA PRO A 29 3.15 -0.19 6.77
C PRO A 29 3.06 0.46 8.16
N LYS A 30 3.04 -0.32 9.25
CA LYS A 30 3.16 0.19 10.62
C LYS A 30 4.49 0.92 10.84
N ARG A 31 5.58 0.38 10.27
CA ARG A 31 6.93 0.96 10.42
C ARG A 31 7.27 1.97 9.33
N TRP A 32 6.83 1.72 8.10
CA TRP A 32 7.26 2.47 6.92
C TRP A 32 6.13 3.08 6.09
N GLY A 33 4.91 3.09 6.63
CA GLY A 33 3.78 3.76 5.99
C GLY A 33 4.02 5.28 5.88
N PRO A 34 3.51 5.95 4.84
CA PRO A 34 3.61 7.40 4.72
C PRO A 34 2.83 8.09 5.85
N TYR A 35 3.41 9.15 6.41
CA TYR A 35 2.79 9.93 7.49
C TYR A 35 1.86 11.00 6.93
N THR A 36 0.67 10.58 6.50
CA THR A 36 -0.41 11.46 6.02
C THR A 36 -1.77 10.78 6.21
N ASN A 37 -2.84 11.56 6.23
CA ASN A 37 -4.23 11.07 6.19
C ASN A 37 -4.71 10.84 4.75
N LYS A 38 -4.03 11.41 3.75
CA LYS A 38 -4.34 11.24 2.32
C LYS A 38 -3.67 9.98 1.78
N LYS A 39 -3.92 8.82 2.40
CA LYS A 39 -3.29 7.55 2.00
C LYS A 39 -4.27 6.39 1.95
N ILE A 40 -4.00 5.45 1.04
CA ILE A 40 -4.57 4.10 1.06
C ILE A 40 -3.42 3.10 1.00
N ILE A 41 -3.48 2.07 1.84
CA ILE A 41 -2.46 1.03 1.94
C ILE A 41 -3.12 -0.31 1.61
N PHE A 42 -2.56 -1.00 0.63
CA PHE A 42 -2.94 -2.36 0.25
C PHE A 42 -1.90 -3.36 0.74
N THR A 43 -2.39 -4.47 1.28
CA THR A 43 -1.57 -5.59 1.75
C THR A 43 -2.11 -6.90 1.20
N PRO A 44 -1.24 -7.91 0.97
CA PRO A 44 -1.62 -9.26 0.54
C PRO A 44 -2.79 -9.88 1.32
N ALA A 45 -3.72 -10.53 0.63
CA ALA A 45 -4.84 -11.27 1.22
C ALA A 45 -4.46 -12.70 1.66
N ILE A 46 -3.25 -12.87 2.21
CA ILE A 46 -2.79 -14.16 2.75
C ILE A 46 -3.00 -14.23 4.26
N GLU A 47 -3.37 -15.40 4.78
CA GLU A 47 -3.43 -15.66 6.22
C GLU A 47 -2.02 -15.89 6.78
N CYS A 48 -1.32 -14.80 7.11
CA CYS A 48 0.02 -14.85 7.65
C CYS A 48 0.29 -13.65 8.58
N ASN A 49 0.51 -13.92 9.88
CA ASN A 49 0.71 -12.86 10.88
C ASN A 49 2.18 -12.45 11.09
N ASN A 50 3.15 -13.28 10.68
CA ASN A 50 4.58 -13.00 10.78
C ASN A 50 5.32 -13.56 9.57
N CYS A 51 4.92 -13.12 8.37
CA CYS A 51 5.50 -13.66 7.16
C CYS A 51 6.98 -13.30 7.04
N THR A 52 7.81 -14.32 6.90
CA THR A 52 9.20 -14.14 6.50
C THR A 52 9.26 -13.76 5.03
N ARG A 53 10.37 -13.17 4.62
CA ARG A 53 10.63 -12.86 3.21
C ARG A 53 10.51 -14.10 2.31
N LYS A 54 11.12 -15.22 2.73
CA LYS A 54 11.07 -16.50 2.00
C LYS A 54 9.65 -17.02 1.82
N GLN A 55 8.80 -16.91 2.84
CA GLN A 55 7.39 -17.32 2.74
C GLN A 55 6.61 -16.44 1.75
N CYS A 56 6.78 -15.12 1.81
CA CYS A 56 6.10 -14.23 0.86
C CYS A 56 6.55 -14.50 -0.58
N GLU A 57 7.86 -14.72 -0.81
CA GLU A 57 8.40 -15.05 -2.13
C GLU A 57 7.83 -16.39 -2.64
N LYS A 58 7.85 -17.44 -1.80
CA LYS A 58 7.30 -18.76 -2.17
C LYS A 58 5.80 -18.70 -2.51
N LEU A 59 5.04 -17.89 -1.78
CA LEU A 59 3.59 -17.76 -1.96
C LEU A 59 3.21 -16.67 -2.99
N ASN A 60 4.19 -15.99 -3.60
CA ASN A 60 3.96 -14.81 -4.43
C ASN A 60 3.00 -13.81 -3.77
N CYS A 61 3.22 -13.52 -2.48
CA CYS A 61 2.18 -12.92 -1.64
C CYS A 61 1.66 -11.58 -2.18
N MET A 62 2.51 -10.75 -2.80
CA MET A 62 2.10 -9.47 -3.38
C MET A 62 1.10 -9.62 -4.55
N ASN A 63 1.13 -10.74 -5.27
CA ASN A 63 0.19 -11.02 -6.36
C ASN A 63 -1.22 -11.34 -5.86
N THR A 64 -1.38 -11.56 -4.55
CA THR A 64 -2.70 -11.78 -3.91
C THR A 64 -3.42 -10.47 -3.54
N ILE A 65 -2.82 -9.31 -3.84
CA ILE A 65 -3.50 -8.03 -3.71
C ILE A 65 -4.56 -7.94 -4.81
N ASP A 66 -5.82 -7.71 -4.43
CA ASP A 66 -6.92 -7.59 -5.38
C ASP A 66 -6.80 -6.29 -6.19
N ILE A 67 -6.52 -6.44 -7.49
CA ILE A 67 -6.36 -5.33 -8.41
C ILE A 67 -7.67 -4.56 -8.65
N ASN A 68 -8.83 -5.23 -8.55
CA ASN A 68 -10.12 -4.57 -8.73
C ASN A 68 -10.39 -3.62 -7.57
N GLN A 69 -10.14 -4.07 -6.34
CA GLN A 69 -10.22 -3.22 -5.15
C GLN A 69 -9.29 -2.00 -5.24
N VAL A 70 -8.07 -2.20 -5.75
CA VAL A 70 -7.11 -1.12 -5.98
C VAL A 70 -7.65 -0.11 -6.99
N PHE A 71 -8.13 -0.59 -8.14
CA PHE A 71 -8.66 0.24 -9.21
C PHE A 71 -9.87 1.06 -8.74
N ASP A 72 -10.82 0.43 -8.07
CA ASP A 72 -12.01 1.10 -7.53
C ASP A 72 -11.66 2.18 -6.51
N SER A 73 -10.68 1.90 -5.65
CA SER A 73 -10.21 2.88 -4.66
C SER A 73 -9.55 4.10 -5.34
N ILE A 74 -8.74 3.87 -6.38
CA ILE A 74 -8.14 4.94 -7.19
C ILE A 74 -9.22 5.77 -7.87
N LYS A 75 -10.21 5.11 -8.49
CA LYS A 75 -11.31 5.78 -9.19
C LYS A 75 -12.08 6.70 -8.26
N LYS A 76 -12.39 6.25 -7.03
CA LYS A 76 -13.03 7.08 -6.00
C LYS A 76 -12.19 8.32 -5.66
N ILE A 77 -10.88 8.16 -5.43
CA ILE A 77 -9.99 9.29 -5.14
C ILE A 77 -10.00 10.31 -6.28
N LEU A 78 -9.92 9.86 -7.53
CA LEU A 78 -9.90 10.75 -8.70
C LEU A 78 -11.24 11.47 -8.88
N GLN A 79 -12.37 10.78 -8.71
CA GLN A 79 -13.70 11.38 -8.82
C GLN A 79 -13.92 12.47 -7.75
N HIS A 80 -13.50 12.23 -6.50
CA HIS A 80 -13.57 13.25 -5.44
C HIS A 80 -12.70 14.48 -5.72
N LYS A 81 -11.67 14.36 -6.55
CA LYS A 81 -10.75 15.44 -6.89
C LYS A 81 -11.20 16.29 -8.09
N ILE A 82 -12.12 15.75 -8.90
CA ILE A 82 -12.69 16.42 -10.08
C ILE A 82 -13.97 17.19 -9.69
N ALA A 83 -14.67 16.72 -8.66
CA ALA A 83 -15.93 17.32 -8.18
C ALA A 83 -15.74 18.44 -7.14
N GLY A 84 -14.50 18.80 -6.78
CA GLY A 84 -14.20 19.79 -5.74
C GLY A 84 -13.17 20.81 -6.19
#